data_AF-A0A838J2N1-F1
#
_entry.id   AF-A0A838J2N1-F1
#
_cell.length_a   1.000
_cell.length_b   1.000
_cell.length_c   1.000
_cell.angle_alpha   90.00
_cell.angle_beta   90.00
_cell.angle_gamma   90.00
#
_symmetry.space_group_name_H-M   'P 1'
#
loop_
_entity.id
_entity.type
_entity.pdbx_description
1 polymer ?
#
loop_
_entity_poly.entity_id
_entity_poly.type
_entity_poly.pdbx_seq_one_letter_code
_entity_poly.pdbx_strand_id
1 'polypeptide(L)'
;QIRLGQRRKAFRMYKFRSMGCNAENGGCDLWASANDPRVTRVGRLLRATHMDELPQVVNILRGDMSLIGPRPEREAFTTEMEKIEPLYRCRLAVKPGLTGWAQVMYGYGEADQSELQKLQYDLYYIMHRSCTLDMAIILKTVVEVVFCHGR
;
A
#
# COMPACT_ATOMS: atom_id res chain seq x y z
N GLN A 1 -6.93 7.74 7.30
CA GLN A 1 -7.17 8.26 5.94
C GLN A 1 -8.28 7.43 5.29
N ILE A 2 -9.12 8.01 4.42
CA ILE A 2 -10.15 7.24 3.69
C ILE A 2 -9.49 6.55 2.50
N ARG A 3 -9.82 5.27 2.30
CA ARG A 3 -9.33 4.42 1.21
C ARG A 3 -10.45 3.57 0.65
N LEU A 4 -10.25 3.10 -0.57
CA LEU A 4 -11.18 2.21 -1.25
C LEU A 4 -10.80 0.75 -0.95
N GLY A 5 -11.76 -0.03 -0.46
CA GLY A 5 -11.62 -1.44 -0.15
C GLY A 5 -12.43 -2.34 -1.09
N GLN A 6 -12.66 -3.57 -0.63
CA GLN A 6 -13.37 -4.59 -1.41
C GLN A 6 -14.76 -4.09 -1.85
N ARG A 7 -15.15 -4.39 -3.10
CA ARG A 7 -16.44 -3.99 -3.71
C ARG A 7 -16.67 -2.47 -3.65
N ARG A 8 -15.62 -1.67 -3.83
CA ARG A 8 -15.67 -0.20 -3.77
C ARG A 8 -16.18 0.37 -2.43
N LYS A 9 -16.08 -0.40 -1.35
CA LYS A 9 -16.47 0.11 -0.03
C LYS A 9 -15.35 0.97 0.54
N ALA A 10 -15.65 2.25 0.75
CA ALA A 10 -14.72 3.14 1.43
C ALA A 10 -14.58 2.74 2.91
N PHE A 11 -13.35 2.74 3.43
CA PHE A 11 -13.07 2.47 4.84
C PHE A 11 -12.00 3.43 5.38
N ARG A 12 -11.95 3.56 6.70
CA ARG A 12 -10.96 4.39 7.38
C ARG A 12 -9.71 3.58 7.68
N MET A 13 -8.67 3.76 6.88
CA MET A 13 -7.35 3.19 7.11
C MET A 13 -6.61 3.96 8.21
N TYR A 14 -6.23 3.27 9.28
CA TYR A 14 -5.47 3.86 10.39
C TYR A 14 -3.96 3.81 10.11
N LYS A 15 -3.25 4.90 10.42
CA LYS A 15 -1.79 4.97 10.37
C LYS A 15 -1.30 6.07 11.30
N PHE A 16 -0.08 5.97 11.82
CA PHE A 16 0.50 7.08 12.56
C PHE A 16 0.86 8.23 11.61
N ARG A 17 0.70 9.45 12.13
CA ARG A 17 1.06 10.65 11.38
C ARG A 17 2.58 10.79 11.37
N SER A 18 3.19 10.66 10.19
CA SER A 18 4.63 10.84 9.98
C SER A 18 5.01 12.18 9.34
N MET A 19 4.03 13.00 8.94
CA MET A 19 4.22 14.32 8.31
C MET A 19 3.55 15.46 9.09
N GLY A 20 4.10 16.68 9.00
CA GLY A 20 3.60 17.88 9.67
C GLY A 20 2.18 18.32 9.27
N CYS A 21 1.52 19.15 10.09
CA CYS A 21 0.11 19.56 9.91
C CYS A 21 -0.19 20.25 8.57
N ASN A 22 0.77 20.98 7.99
CA ASN A 22 0.57 21.69 6.72
C ASN A 22 0.77 20.81 5.47
N ALA A 23 1.07 19.51 5.63
CA ALA A 23 1.31 18.61 4.50
C ALA A 23 0.04 18.29 3.68
N GLU A 24 -1.15 18.46 4.27
CA GLU A 24 -2.45 18.14 3.65
C GLU A 24 -3.21 19.40 3.15
N ASN A 25 -2.81 20.62 3.56
CA ASN A 25 -3.57 21.86 3.35
C ASN A 25 -3.29 22.60 2.02
N GLY A 26 -2.42 22.09 1.14
CA GLY A 26 -1.89 22.87 0.02
C GLY A 26 -1.89 22.19 -1.34
N GLY A 27 -2.75 21.20 -1.60
CA GLY A 27 -2.72 20.50 -2.90
C GLY A 27 -1.37 19.84 -3.22
N CYS A 28 -0.51 19.65 -2.21
CA CYS A 28 0.87 19.22 -2.39
C CYS A 28 0.95 17.72 -2.69
N ASP A 29 1.18 17.41 -3.95
CA ASP A 29 1.64 16.17 -4.55
C ASP A 29 1.11 14.86 -3.95
N LEU A 30 0.38 14.12 -4.78
CA LEU A 30 -0.11 12.76 -4.52
C LEU A 30 1.02 11.78 -4.10
N TRP A 31 2.28 12.17 -4.29
CA TRP A 31 3.49 11.37 -4.11
C TRP A 31 4.44 12.02 -3.09
N ALA A 32 4.88 11.25 -2.11
CA ALA A 32 5.93 11.67 -1.19
C ALA A 32 7.30 11.33 -1.81
N SER A 33 8.16 12.34 -2.00
CA SER A 33 9.54 12.13 -2.43
C SER A 33 10.37 11.46 -1.31
N ALA A 34 11.47 10.80 -1.67
CA ALA A 34 12.31 10.06 -0.73
C ALA A 34 12.90 10.95 0.39
N ASN A 35 13.05 12.26 0.15
CA ASN A 35 13.58 13.21 1.11
C ASN A 35 12.61 14.39 1.32
N ASP A 36 11.33 14.08 1.54
CA ASP A 36 10.29 15.09 1.70
C ASP A 36 10.49 15.90 3.00
N PRO A 37 10.66 17.24 2.92
CA PRO A 37 10.88 18.10 4.08
C PRO A 37 9.68 18.14 5.04
N ARG A 38 8.52 17.61 4.64
CA ARG A 38 7.31 17.51 5.47
C ARG A 38 7.39 16.39 6.51
N VAL A 39 8.36 15.48 6.41
CA VAL A 39 8.52 14.34 7.34
C VAL A 39 9.24 14.79 8.61
N THR A 40 8.61 14.56 9.77
CA THR A 40 9.22 14.92 11.07
C THR A 40 10.36 13.96 11.43
N ARG A 41 11.25 14.34 12.36
CA ARG A 41 12.32 13.44 12.84
C ARG A 41 11.78 12.11 13.37
N VAL A 42 10.69 12.16 14.16
CA VAL A 42 9.98 10.97 14.65
C VAL A 42 9.28 10.24 13.49
N GLY A 43 8.69 10.97 12.56
CA GLY A 43 8.09 10.40 11.34
C GLY A 43 9.09 9.63 10.48
N ARG A 44 10.35 10.07 10.43
CA ARG A 44 11.42 9.34 9.73
C ARG A 44 11.70 8.00 10.39
N LEU A 45 11.80 7.96 11.73
CA LEU A 45 11.95 6.70 12.47
C LEU A 45 10.74 5.78 12.27
N LEU A 46 9.52 6.31 12.37
CA LEU A 46 8.30 5.53 12.17
C LEU A 46 8.23 4.90 10.78
N ARG A 47 8.67 5.61 9.74
CA ARG A 47 8.73 5.09 8.37
C ARG A 47 9.86 4.10 8.16
N ALA A 48 11.03 4.36 8.75
CA ALA A 48 12.18 3.46 8.68
C ALA A 48 11.91 2.11 9.36
N THR A 49 11.08 2.11 10.40
CA THR A 49 10.73 0.91 11.17
C THR A 49 9.39 0.30 10.75
N HIS A 50 8.72 0.85 9.73
CA HIS A 50 7.34 0.51 9.34
C HIS A 50 6.31 0.61 10.49
N MET A 51 6.68 1.26 11.59
CA MET A 51 5.80 1.43 12.74
C MET A 51 4.60 2.33 12.42
N ASP A 52 4.68 3.18 11.40
CA ASP A 52 3.55 4.01 10.98
C ASP A 52 2.34 3.20 10.48
N GLU A 53 2.57 1.96 10.04
CA GLU A 53 1.53 1.06 9.56
C GLU A 53 0.93 0.16 10.66
N LEU A 54 1.48 0.12 11.88
CA LEU A 54 0.96 -0.68 13.00
C LEU A 54 -0.55 -0.49 13.28
N PRO A 55 -1.12 0.73 13.23
CA PRO A 55 -2.56 0.90 13.44
C PRO A 55 -3.45 0.18 12.43
N GLN A 56 -2.92 -0.21 11.26
CA GLN A 56 -3.67 -0.98 10.26
C GLN A 56 -4.06 -2.37 10.74
N VAL A 57 -3.39 -2.92 11.76
CA VAL A 57 -3.81 -4.18 12.40
C VAL A 57 -5.25 -4.07 12.90
N VAL A 58 -5.69 -2.90 13.37
CA VAL A 58 -7.09 -2.66 13.77
C VAL A 58 -8.05 -2.81 12.58
N ASN A 59 -7.65 -2.40 11.37
CA ASN A 59 -8.44 -2.59 10.15
C ASN A 59 -8.56 -4.06 9.76
N ILE A 60 -7.49 -4.85 9.97
CA ILE A 60 -7.50 -6.30 9.74
C ILE A 60 -8.48 -6.96 10.72
N LEU A 61 -8.40 -6.62 12.01
CA LEU A 61 -9.28 -7.16 13.05
C LEU A 61 -10.76 -6.76 12.84
N ARG A 62 -11.03 -5.55 12.34
CA ARG A 62 -12.39 -5.11 11.95
C ARG A 62 -12.91 -5.78 10.68
N GLY A 63 -12.04 -6.45 9.92
CA GLY A 63 -12.39 -7.11 8.66
C GLY A 63 -12.40 -6.19 7.44
N ASP A 64 -11.97 -4.93 7.56
CA ASP A 64 -11.83 -3.99 6.45
C ASP A 64 -10.66 -4.36 5.53
N MET A 65 -9.58 -4.91 6.11
CA MET A 65 -8.35 -5.31 5.44
C MET A 65 -8.04 -6.79 5.68
N SER A 66 -7.14 -7.32 4.85
CA SER A 66 -6.49 -8.62 4.97
C SER A 66 -5.00 -8.40 5.31
N LEU A 67 -4.32 -9.44 5.81
CA LEU A 67 -2.86 -9.40 5.91
C LEU A 67 -2.22 -9.29 4.52
N ILE A 68 -2.74 -10.07 3.58
CA ILE A 68 -2.23 -10.19 2.21
C ILE A 68 -3.31 -9.74 1.23
N GLY A 69 -2.93 -8.88 0.28
CA GLY A 69 -3.78 -8.39 -0.79
C GLY A 69 -3.23 -7.15 -1.47
N PRO A 70 -3.90 -6.64 -2.52
CA PRO A 70 -3.53 -5.40 -3.17
C PRO A 70 -3.54 -4.21 -2.20
N ARG A 71 -2.61 -3.27 -2.37
CA ARG A 71 -2.52 -2.09 -1.50
C ARG A 71 -3.76 -1.19 -1.69
N PRO A 72 -4.40 -0.70 -0.60
CA PRO A 72 -5.57 0.16 -0.72
C PRO A 72 -5.21 1.56 -1.22
N GLU A 73 -5.83 1.97 -2.32
CA GLU A 73 -5.62 3.28 -2.95
C GLU A 73 -6.71 4.30 -2.61
N ARG A 74 -6.44 5.57 -2.96
CA ARG A 74 -7.45 6.64 -2.89
C ARG A 74 -8.49 6.42 -3.99
N GLU A 75 -9.74 6.77 -3.70
CA GLU A 75 -10.83 6.66 -4.67
C GLU A 75 -10.54 7.49 -5.92
N ALA A 76 -10.17 8.76 -5.78
CA ALA A 76 -9.81 9.63 -6.90
C ALA A 76 -8.74 9.01 -7.81
N PHE A 77 -7.70 8.39 -7.22
CA PHE A 77 -6.65 7.73 -7.99
C PHE A 77 -7.17 6.49 -8.72
N THR A 78 -7.98 5.68 -8.04
CA THR A 78 -8.59 4.48 -8.62
C THR A 78 -9.49 4.85 -9.81
N THR A 79 -10.29 5.91 -9.68
CA THR A 79 -11.17 6.39 -10.75
C THR A 79 -10.39 6.88 -11.97
N GLU A 80 -9.28 7.60 -11.77
CA GLU A 80 -8.43 8.02 -12.90
C GLU A 80 -7.72 6.83 -13.56
N MET A 81 -7.23 5.87 -12.78
CA MET A 81 -6.59 4.67 -13.31
C MET A 81 -7.57 3.75 -14.05
N GLU A 82 -8.82 3.63 -13.57
CA GLU A 82 -9.86 2.87 -14.27
C GLU A 82 -10.23 3.45 -15.65
N LYS A 83 -10.03 4.76 -15.87
CA LYS A 83 -10.22 5.38 -17.20
C LYS A 83 -9.12 4.97 -18.18
N ILE A 84 -7.90 4.75 -17.68
CA ILE A 84 -6.74 4.37 -18.47
C ILE A 84 -6.74 2.86 -18.72
N GLU A 85 -6.96 2.07 -17.67
CA GLU A 85 -6.98 0.61 -17.70
C GLU A 85 -8.24 0.09 -16.97
N PRO A 86 -9.30 -0.32 -17.72
CA PRO A 86 -10.55 -0.80 -17.14
C PRO A 86 -10.40 -2.03 -16.22
N LEU A 87 -9.30 -2.79 -16.34
CA LEU A 87 -8.98 -3.91 -15.44
C LEU A 87 -8.51 -3.46 -14.05
N TYR A 88 -8.21 -2.17 -13.86
CA TYR A 88 -7.76 -1.65 -12.56
C TYR A 88 -8.78 -1.90 -11.44
N ARG A 89 -10.08 -1.88 -11.76
CA ARG A 89 -11.16 -2.18 -10.82
C ARG A 89 -11.11 -3.59 -10.24
N CYS A 90 -10.47 -4.54 -10.92
CA CYS A 90 -10.38 -5.93 -10.47
C CYS A 90 -9.63 -6.05 -9.13
N ARG A 91 -8.77 -5.08 -8.80
CA ARG A 91 -8.12 -4.98 -7.48
C ARG A 91 -9.12 -4.93 -6.32
N LEU A 92 -10.32 -4.41 -6.57
CA LEU A 92 -11.40 -4.28 -5.60
C LEU A 92 -12.23 -5.56 -5.43
N ALA A 93 -11.91 -6.64 -6.16
CA ALA A 93 -12.59 -7.93 -6.00
C ALA A 93 -12.24 -8.61 -4.67
N VAL A 94 -11.04 -8.36 -4.15
CA VAL A 94 -10.53 -8.92 -2.89
C VAL A 94 -10.37 -7.85 -1.82
N LYS A 95 -10.19 -8.26 -0.57
CA LYS A 95 -9.86 -7.32 0.51
C LYS A 95 -8.46 -6.74 0.27
N PRO A 96 -8.27 -5.43 0.50
CA PRO A 96 -6.95 -4.84 0.45
C PRO A 96 -6.03 -5.44 1.52
N GLY A 97 -4.74 -5.54 1.21
CA GLY A 97 -3.71 -6.10 2.07
C GLY A 97 -2.89 -5.06 2.82
N LEU A 98 -2.29 -5.48 3.94
CA LEU A 98 -1.17 -4.77 4.55
C LEU A 98 0.10 -4.94 3.69
N THR A 99 0.37 -6.18 3.28
CA THR A 99 1.38 -6.55 2.29
C THR A 99 0.74 -7.22 1.08
N GLY A 100 1.46 -7.33 -0.03
CA GLY A 100 0.95 -7.88 -1.28
C GLY A 100 2.06 -8.28 -2.23
N TRP A 101 1.69 -9.06 -3.26
CA TRP A 101 2.65 -9.57 -4.25
C TRP A 101 3.40 -8.45 -4.98
N ALA A 102 2.69 -7.38 -5.38
CA ALA A 102 3.33 -6.19 -5.91
C ALA A 102 4.38 -5.66 -4.92
N GLN A 103 4.02 -5.37 -3.68
CA GLN A 103 4.92 -4.76 -2.69
C GLN A 103 6.22 -5.55 -2.49
N VAL A 104 6.17 -6.90 -2.48
CA VAL A 104 7.36 -7.74 -2.29
C VAL A 104 8.19 -7.97 -3.56
N MET A 105 7.59 -7.80 -4.75
CA MET A 105 8.32 -7.90 -6.02
C MET A 105 8.99 -6.57 -6.40
N TYR A 106 8.51 -5.45 -5.85
CA TYR A 106 8.95 -4.10 -6.19
C TYR A 106 10.12 -3.53 -5.40
N GLY A 107 10.94 -4.36 -4.73
CA GLY A 107 12.11 -3.97 -3.90
C GLY A 107 12.52 -2.49 -4.03
N TYR A 108 12.47 -1.75 -2.92
CA TYR A 108 12.58 -0.27 -2.86
C TYR A 108 13.82 0.28 -3.61
N GLY A 109 13.72 0.51 -4.91
CA GLY A 109 14.88 0.89 -5.73
C GLY A 109 14.62 1.16 -7.22
N GLU A 110 13.54 0.61 -7.79
CA GLU A 110 13.20 0.87 -9.20
C GLU A 110 12.19 2.02 -9.32
N ALA A 111 12.73 3.25 -9.27
CA ALA A 111 11.95 4.49 -9.31
C ALA A 111 11.19 4.74 -10.63
N ASP A 112 11.32 3.87 -11.62
CA ASP A 112 10.89 4.11 -13.00
C ASP A 112 9.84 3.11 -13.52
N GLN A 113 9.28 2.26 -12.66
CA GLN A 113 8.30 1.25 -13.10
C GLN A 113 6.84 1.72 -12.98
N SER A 114 6.11 1.58 -14.08
CA SER A 114 4.75 2.10 -14.26
C SER A 114 3.72 1.47 -13.31
N GLU A 115 2.71 2.25 -12.90
CA GLU A 115 1.53 1.77 -12.15
C GLU A 115 0.83 0.58 -12.82
N LEU A 116 0.94 0.43 -14.14
CA LEU A 116 0.41 -0.70 -14.89
C LEU A 116 1.12 -2.01 -14.55
N GLN A 117 2.41 -1.97 -14.27
CA GLN A 117 3.12 -3.17 -13.84
C GLN A 117 2.67 -3.56 -12.43
N LYS A 118 2.40 -2.57 -11.54
CA LYS A 118 1.87 -2.86 -10.19
C LYS A 118 0.54 -3.54 -10.27
N LEU A 119 -0.30 -3.06 -11.19
CA LEU A 119 -1.55 -3.70 -11.53
C LEU A 119 -1.34 -5.15 -11.99
N GLN A 120 -0.37 -5.44 -12.86
CA GLN A 120 -0.11 -6.82 -13.32
C GLN A 120 0.21 -7.77 -12.16
N TYR A 121 1.04 -7.37 -11.20
CA TYR A 121 1.31 -8.20 -10.02
C TYR A 121 0.09 -8.36 -9.11
N ASP A 122 -0.69 -7.30 -8.93
CA ASP A 122 -1.93 -7.38 -8.16
C ASP A 122 -2.96 -8.30 -8.83
N LEU A 123 -3.10 -8.24 -10.15
CA LEU A 123 -3.97 -9.14 -10.92
C LEU A 123 -3.45 -10.58 -10.86
N TYR A 124 -2.14 -10.79 -10.97
CA TYR A 124 -1.52 -12.10 -10.81
C TYR A 124 -1.87 -12.72 -9.46
N TYR A 125 -1.74 -11.95 -8.38
CA TYR A 125 -2.10 -12.38 -7.03
C TYR A 125 -3.59 -12.77 -6.93
N ILE A 126 -4.47 -11.95 -7.49
CA ILE A 126 -5.93 -12.21 -7.45
C ILE A 126 -6.27 -13.50 -8.20
N MET A 127 -5.63 -13.75 -9.34
CA MET A 127 -5.88 -14.92 -10.19
C MET A 127 -5.25 -16.21 -9.64
N HIS A 128 -4.08 -16.13 -8.98
CA HIS A 128 -3.30 -17.29 -8.52
C HIS A 128 -3.25 -17.41 -7.00
N ARG A 129 -4.23 -16.84 -6.31
CA ARG A 129 -4.28 -16.81 -4.85
C ARG A 129 -4.24 -18.23 -4.31
N SER A 130 -3.18 -18.52 -3.54
CA SER A 130 -2.90 -19.84 -2.98
C SER A 130 -2.16 -19.70 -1.66
N CYS A 131 -2.28 -20.69 -0.78
CA CYS A 131 -1.58 -20.68 0.52
C CYS A 131 -0.05 -20.61 0.35
N THR A 132 0.48 -21.20 -0.72
CA THR A 132 1.91 -21.17 -1.06
C THR A 132 2.36 -19.76 -1.45
N LEU A 133 1.58 -19.06 -2.29
CA LEU A 133 1.85 -17.67 -2.66
C LEU A 133 1.74 -16.74 -1.45
N ASP A 134 0.72 -16.93 -0.61
CA ASP A 134 0.54 -16.17 0.62
C ASP A 134 1.74 -16.36 1.57
N MET A 135 2.23 -17.59 1.75
CA MET A 135 3.43 -17.88 2.55
C MET A 135 4.68 -17.22 1.95
N ALA A 136 4.85 -17.27 0.63
CA ALA A 136 5.97 -16.62 -0.04
C ALA A 136 5.96 -15.09 0.16
N ILE A 137 4.79 -14.45 0.12
CA ILE A 137 4.64 -13.02 0.41
C ILE A 137 5.01 -12.71 1.85
N ILE A 138 4.54 -13.50 2.82
CA ILE A 138 4.87 -13.31 4.24
C ILE A 138 6.38 -13.40 4.44
N LEU A 139 7.02 -14.46 3.94
CA LEU A 139 8.47 -14.66 4.09
C LEU A 139 9.26 -13.51 3.47
N LYS A 140 8.93 -13.10 2.26
CA LYS A 140 9.57 -11.95 1.60
C LYS A 140 9.35 -10.64 2.38
N THR A 141 8.16 -10.43 2.92
CA THR A 141 7.84 -9.23 3.72
C THR A 141 8.67 -9.21 5.01
N VAL A 142 8.80 -10.34 5.71
CA VAL A 142 9.61 -10.43 6.93
C VAL A 142 11.08 -10.18 6.62
N VAL A 143 11.61 -10.77 5.54
CA VAL A 143 12.98 -10.52 5.09
C VAL A 143 13.19 -9.03 4.80
N GLU A 144 12.29 -8.39 4.05
CA GLU A 144 12.40 -6.96 3.72
C GLU A 144 12.42 -6.08 4.98
N VAL A 145 11.52 -6.34 5.92
CA VAL A 145 11.39 -5.56 7.17
C VAL A 145 12.58 -5.78 8.10
N VAL A 146 13.07 -7.02 8.24
CA VAL A 146 14.17 -7.36 9.15
C VAL A 146 15.53 -6.95 8.61
N PHE A 147 15.77 -7.13 7.31
CA PHE A 147 17.06 -6.82 6.70
C PHE A 147 17.16 -5.36 6.22
N CYS A 148 16.17 -4.52 6.51
CA CYS A 148 16.12 -3.10 6.16
C CYS A 148 16.61 -2.81 4.73
N HIS A 149 16.28 -3.67 3.75
CA HIS A 149 16.71 -3.48 2.36
C HIS A 149 15.93 -2.36 1.64
N GLY A 150 15.03 -1.67 2.36
CA GLY A 150 14.18 -0.63 1.82
C GLY A 150 14.48 0.76 2.34
N ARG A 151 15.69 1.29 2.08
CA ARG A 151 15.99 2.68 1.64
C ARG A 151 17.39 3.16 1.98
#